data_AF-A0A7L4QUG6-F1
#
_entry.id   AF-A0A7L4QUG6-F1
#
_cell.length_a   1.000
_cell.length_b   1.000
_cell.length_c   1.000
_cell.angle_alpha   90.00
_cell.angle_beta   90.00
_cell.angle_gamma   90.00
#
_symmetry.space_group_name_H-M   'P 1'
#
loop_
_entity.id
_entity.type
_entity.pdbx_description
1 polymer ?
#
loop_
_entity_poly.entity_id
_entity_poly.type
_entity_poly.pdbx_seq_one_letter_code
_entity_poly.pdbx_strand_id
1 'polypeptide(L)'
;MKIGTVNVKVSAVSLAVVTAFTLIFLIYVFLSGDYGFLVWGLPTLLLLLLIPMGLNFLSQRQYRDLIPLYEQEAKKVSAKAVNLGMLQKPVRIEGVVERVYFRYLNRPQYLIADRSGEVSVKMFTSPA
;
A
#
# COMPACT_ATOMS: atom_id res chain seq x y z
N MET A 1 -7.23 -10.29 -2.84
CA MET A 1 -7.03 -11.28 -3.93
C MET A 1 -5.72 -12.01 -3.66
N LYS A 2 -5.66 -13.33 -3.82
CA LYS A 2 -4.40 -14.09 -3.73
C LYS A 2 -3.85 -14.28 -5.13
N ILE A 3 -2.64 -13.78 -5.38
CA ILE A 3 -1.91 -14.04 -6.62
C ILE A 3 -0.66 -14.84 -6.22
N GLY A 4 -0.67 -16.15 -6.49
CA GLY A 4 0.33 -17.07 -5.98
C GLY A 4 0.39 -17.07 -4.45
N THR A 5 1.55 -16.71 -3.89
CA THR A 5 1.81 -16.64 -2.44
C THR A 5 1.63 -15.24 -1.84
N VAL A 6 1.12 -14.27 -2.59
CA VAL A 6 0.97 -12.86 -2.15
C VAL A 6 -0.51 -12.48 -2.02
N ASN A 7 -0.88 -11.95 -0.85
CA ASN A 7 -2.19 -11.35 -0.60
C ASN A 7 -2.22 -9.90 -1.11
N VAL A 8 -2.57 -9.72 -2.39
CA VAL A 8 -2.71 -8.40 -2.99
C VAL A 8 -4.02 -7.77 -2.54
N LYS A 9 -3.90 -6.67 -1.79
CA LYS A 9 -5.00 -5.77 -1.44
C LYS A 9 -5.04 -4.65 -2.47
N VAL A 10 -6.14 -4.55 -3.22
CA VAL A 10 -6.37 -3.41 -4.11
C VAL A 10 -6.74 -2.22 -3.23
N SER A 11 -6.03 -1.09 -3.40
CA SER A 11 -6.31 0.12 -2.66
C SER A 11 -7.74 0.60 -2.95
N ALA A 12 -8.48 0.98 -1.92
CA ALA A 12 -9.82 1.56 -2.08
C ALA A 12 -9.79 2.80 -3.00
N VAL A 13 -8.69 3.56 -2.95
CA VAL A 13 -8.47 4.72 -3.84
C VAL A 13 -8.35 4.29 -5.30
N SER A 14 -7.57 3.24 -5.59
CA SER A 14 -7.43 2.74 -6.97
C SER A 14 -8.77 2.26 -7.53
N LEU A 15 -9.56 1.58 -6.70
CA LEU A 15 -10.90 1.14 -7.10
C LEU A 15 -11.85 2.32 -7.34
N ALA A 16 -11.82 3.33 -6.47
CA ALA A 16 -12.62 4.54 -6.62
C ALA A 16 -12.27 5.31 -7.91
N VAL A 17 -10.97 5.47 -8.20
CA VAL A 17 -10.49 6.12 -9.42
C VAL A 17 -10.95 5.36 -10.67
N VAL A 18 -10.73 4.05 -10.73
CA VAL A 18 -11.18 3.23 -11.88
C VAL A 18 -12.68 3.33 -12.07
N THR A 19 -13.45 3.27 -10.99
CA THR A 19 -14.92 3.39 -11.04
C THR A 19 -15.35 4.75 -11.57
N ALA A 20 -14.78 5.84 -11.06
CA ALA A 20 -15.11 7.19 -11.48
C ALA A 20 -14.82 7.40 -12.98
N PHE A 21 -13.63 7.01 -13.45
CA PHE A 21 -13.27 7.12 -14.86
C PHE A 21 -14.09 6.20 -15.76
N THR A 22 -14.48 5.02 -15.28
CA THR A 22 -15.38 4.12 -16.01
C THR A 22 -16.75 4.76 -16.20
N LEU A 23 -17.32 5.38 -15.16
CA LEU A 23 -18.60 6.08 -15.27
C LEU A 23 -18.54 7.26 -16.24
N ILE A 24 -17.50 8.09 -16.14
CA ILE A 24 -17.30 9.23 -17.06
C ILE A 24 -17.18 8.73 -18.51
N PHE A 25 -16.42 7.66 -18.73
CA PHE A 25 -16.24 7.05 -20.03
C PHE A 25 -17.57 6.53 -20.62
N LEU A 26 -18.35 5.79 -19.82
CA LEU A 26 -19.65 5.28 -20.26
C LEU A 26 -20.63 6.41 -20.56
N ILE A 27 -20.68 7.44 -19.73
CA ILE A 27 -21.51 8.63 -19.96
C ILE A 27 -21.11 9.32 -21.27
N TYR A 28 -19.81 9.49 -21.51
CA TYR A 28 -19.32 10.10 -22.75
C TYR A 28 -19.76 9.30 -23.98
N VAL A 29 -19.49 7.99 -24.03
CA VAL A 29 -19.85 7.14 -25.18
C VAL A 29 -21.36 7.13 -25.41
N PHE A 30 -22.16 7.10 -24.34
CA PHE A 30 -23.61 7.14 -24.45
C PHE A 30 -24.13 8.47 -25.02
N LEU A 31 -23.58 9.61 -24.59
CA LEU A 31 -24.00 10.93 -25.05
C LEU A 31 -23.45 11.30 -26.43
N SER A 32 -22.23 10.89 -26.76
CA SER A 32 -21.58 11.22 -28.04
C SER A 32 -21.98 10.27 -29.17
N GLY A 33 -22.32 9.01 -28.84
CA GLY A 33 -22.50 7.94 -29.83
C GLY A 33 -21.19 7.50 -30.51
N ASP A 34 -20.04 7.99 -30.07
CA ASP A 34 -18.73 7.64 -30.63
C ASP A 34 -18.23 6.30 -30.05
N TYR A 35 -18.65 5.21 -30.67
CA TYR A 35 -18.15 3.88 -30.35
C TYR A 35 -16.69 3.65 -30.76
N GLY A 36 -16.12 4.50 -31.64
CA GLY A 36 -14.70 4.44 -32.00
C GLY A 36 -13.80 4.71 -30.78
N PHE A 37 -14.29 5.53 -29.85
CA PHE A 37 -13.61 5.79 -28.58
C PHE A 37 -13.45 4.55 -27.70
N LEU A 38 -14.23 3.48 -27.91
CA LEU A 38 -14.08 2.23 -27.17
C LEU A 38 -12.71 1.58 -27.40
N VAL A 39 -12.14 1.73 -28.61
CA VAL A 39 -10.86 1.13 -28.98
C VAL A 39 -9.73 1.63 -28.09
N TRP A 40 -9.80 2.90 -27.67
CA TRP A 40 -8.77 3.53 -26.83
C TRP A 40 -9.16 3.58 -25.34
N GLY A 41 -10.44 3.79 -25.04
CA GLY A 41 -10.91 3.91 -23.66
C GLY A 41 -10.86 2.59 -22.90
N LEU A 42 -11.23 1.46 -23.52
CA LEU A 42 -11.18 0.16 -22.84
C LEU A 42 -9.74 -0.21 -22.40
N PRO A 43 -8.74 -0.17 -23.30
CA PRO A 43 -7.36 -0.45 -22.91
C PRO A 43 -6.86 0.51 -21.83
N THR A 44 -7.24 1.79 -21.90
CA THR A 44 -6.82 2.79 -20.91
C THR A 44 -7.40 2.50 -19.53
N LEU A 45 -8.70 2.18 -19.42
CA LEU A 45 -9.34 1.79 -18.15
C LEU A 45 -8.73 0.51 -17.58
N LEU A 46 -8.40 -0.45 -18.45
CA LEU A 46 -7.76 -1.69 -18.07
C LEU A 46 -6.35 -1.43 -17.52
N LEU A 47 -5.55 -0.60 -18.17
CA LEU A 47 -4.22 -0.20 -17.69
C LEU A 47 -4.29 0.60 -16.38
N LEU A 48 -5.30 1.46 -16.22
CA LEU A 48 -5.55 2.23 -15.01
C LEU A 48 -5.75 1.33 -13.78
N LEU A 49 -6.29 0.12 -13.99
CA LEU A 49 -6.40 -0.90 -12.95
C LEU A 49 -5.13 -1.76 -12.84
N LEU A 50 -4.60 -2.26 -13.96
CA LEU A 50 -3.50 -3.23 -13.95
C LEU A 50 -2.18 -2.66 -13.45
N ILE A 51 -1.82 -1.44 -13.83
CA ILE A 51 -0.55 -0.80 -13.42
C ILE A 51 -0.44 -0.70 -11.88
N PRO A 52 -1.39 -0.06 -11.15
CA PRO A 52 -1.27 0.03 -9.70
C PRO A 52 -1.34 -1.33 -9.01
N MET A 53 -2.10 -2.29 -9.56
CA MET A 53 -2.11 -3.66 -9.03
C MET A 53 -0.75 -4.34 -9.18
N GLY A 54 -0.13 -4.25 -10.36
CA GLY A 54 1.19 -4.83 -10.63
C GLY A 54 2.28 -4.23 -9.75
N LEU A 55 2.31 -2.90 -9.61
CA LEU A 55 3.23 -2.20 -8.72
C LEU A 55 3.05 -2.61 -7.25
N ASN A 56 1.80 -2.75 -6.81
CA ASN A 56 1.49 -3.20 -5.45
C ASN A 56 1.95 -4.64 -5.21
N PHE A 57 1.73 -5.54 -6.18
CA PHE A 57 2.19 -6.92 -6.11
C PHE A 57 3.73 -7.00 -6.02
N LEU A 58 4.44 -6.28 -6.88
CA LEU A 58 5.91 -6.25 -6.89
C LEU A 58 6.46 -5.73 -5.56
N SER A 59 5.89 -4.64 -5.04
CA SER A 59 6.29 -4.09 -3.74
C SER A 59 6.06 -5.09 -2.62
N GLN A 60 4.86 -5.68 -2.51
CA GLN A 60 4.56 -6.66 -1.47
C GLN A 60 5.47 -7.88 -1.53
N ARG A 61 5.77 -8.39 -2.73
CA ARG A 61 6.68 -9.50 -2.93
C ARG A 61 8.09 -9.16 -2.44
N GLN A 62 8.64 -8.03 -2.87
CA GLN A 62 9.99 -7.61 -2.48
C GLN A 62 10.12 -7.43 -0.96
N TYR A 63 9.15 -6.77 -0.32
CA TYR A 63 9.19 -6.60 1.13
C TYR A 63 9.11 -7.93 1.86
N ARG A 64 8.22 -8.85 1.44
CA ARG A 64 8.09 -10.17 2.06
C ARG A 64 9.40 -10.95 2.00
N ASP A 65 10.06 -10.94 0.85
CA ASP A 65 11.31 -11.68 0.66
C ASP A 65 12.45 -11.09 1.52
N LEU A 66 12.34 -9.83 1.96
CA LEU A 66 13.29 -9.16 2.86
C LEU A 66 12.96 -9.28 4.36
N ILE A 67 11.73 -9.65 4.73
CA ILE A 67 11.33 -9.78 6.15
C ILE A 67 12.29 -10.70 6.94
N PRO A 68 12.64 -11.91 6.47
CA PRO A 68 13.50 -12.81 7.23
C PRO A 68 14.89 -12.24 7.49
N LEU A 69 15.43 -11.46 6.54
CA LEU A 69 16.72 -10.80 6.69
C LEU A 69 16.63 -9.68 7.74
N TYR A 70 15.62 -8.81 7.63
CA TYR A 70 15.43 -7.72 8.57
C TYR A 70 15.13 -8.21 9.99
N GLU A 71 14.38 -9.29 10.16
CA GLU A 71 14.12 -9.88 11.47
C GLU A 71 15.38 -10.45 12.13
N GLN A 72 16.33 -10.98 11.36
CA GLN A 72 17.61 -11.47 11.87
C GLN A 72 18.55 -10.33 12.28
N GLU A 73 18.57 -9.23 11.52
CA GLU A 73 19.44 -8.07 11.79
C GLU A 73 18.86 -7.09 12.81
N ALA A 74 17.54 -7.12 13.04
CA ALA A 74 16.85 -6.14 13.85
C ALA A 74 17.22 -6.22 15.34
N LYS A 75 17.72 -5.11 15.87
CA LYS A 75 17.98 -4.96 17.31
C LYS A 75 16.75 -4.42 18.02
N LYS A 76 16.41 -4.99 19.18
CA LYS A 76 15.32 -4.48 20.02
C LYS A 76 15.70 -3.13 20.61
N VAL A 77 14.87 -2.13 20.38
CA VAL A 77 15.04 -0.75 20.88
C VAL A 77 13.71 -0.25 21.45
N SER A 78 13.79 0.67 22.41
CA SER A 78 12.59 1.34 22.93
C SER A 78 12.15 2.46 21.99
N ALA A 79 10.87 2.83 22.01
CA ALA A 79 10.30 3.85 21.14
C ALA A 79 11.05 5.18 21.23
N LYS A 80 11.40 5.61 22.46
CA LYS A 80 12.16 6.85 22.70
C LYS A 80 13.61 6.81 22.22
N ALA A 81 14.20 5.63 22.05
CA ALA A 81 15.59 5.49 21.62
C ALA A 81 15.76 5.69 20.10
N VAL A 82 14.67 5.58 19.33
CA VAL A 82 14.69 5.75 17.87
C VAL A 82 15.06 7.18 17.51
N ASN A 83 16.16 7.35 16.79
CA ASN A 83 16.68 8.65 16.37
C ASN A 83 17.36 8.58 14.99
N LEU A 84 17.78 9.73 14.47
CA LEU A 84 18.40 9.84 13.13
C LEU A 84 19.71 9.05 12.98
N GLY A 85 20.43 8.74 14.07
CA GLY A 85 21.63 7.89 14.02
C GLY A 85 21.34 6.40 13.76
N MET A 86 20.06 6.03 13.76
CA MET A 86 19.57 4.69 13.45
C MET A 86 19.00 4.57 12.03
N LEU A 87 19.13 5.61 11.20
CA LEU A 87 18.74 5.54 9.79
C LEU A 87 19.43 4.36 9.10
N GLN A 88 18.67 3.66 8.25
CA GLN A 88 19.09 2.47 7.50
C GLN A 88 19.46 1.25 8.36
N LYS A 89 19.30 1.29 9.69
CA LYS A 89 19.53 0.14 10.56
C LYS A 89 18.20 -0.54 10.88
N PRO A 90 18.08 -1.86 10.64
CA PRO A 90 16.90 -2.61 11.08
C PRO A 90 16.76 -2.54 12.60
N VAL A 91 15.58 -2.18 13.07
CA VAL A 91 15.25 -2.10 14.49
C VAL A 91 13.92 -2.79 14.77
N ARG A 92 13.80 -3.38 15.96
CA ARG A 92 12.58 -4.02 16.45
C ARG A 92 12.03 -3.20 17.60
N ILE A 93 10.77 -2.81 17.48
CA ILE A 93 10.04 -2.04 18.47
C ILE A 93 8.84 -2.88 18.91
N GLU A 94 8.61 -2.96 20.21
CA GLU A 94 7.48 -3.69 20.79
C GLU A 94 6.69 -2.75 21.67
N GLY A 95 5.39 -2.65 21.42
CA GLY A 95 4.50 -1.72 22.11
C GLY A 95 3.04 -1.95 21.73
N VAL A 96 2.16 -1.12 22.26
CA VAL A 96 0.73 -1.12 21.97
C VAL A 96 0.46 -0.16 20.81
N VAL A 97 -0.35 -0.59 19.85
CA VAL A 97 -0.82 0.31 18.78
C VAL A 97 -1.93 1.18 19.34
N GLU A 98 -1.67 2.47 19.52
CA GLU A 98 -2.66 3.41 20.07
C GLU A 98 -3.55 3.99 18.98
N ARG A 99 -3.00 4.25 17.79
CA ARG A 99 -3.73 4.83 16.66
C ARG A 99 -3.28 4.25 15.33
N VAL A 100 -4.23 4.18 14.40
CA VAL A 100 -4.00 3.77 13.01
C VAL A 100 -4.48 4.88 12.09
N TYR A 101 -3.55 5.50 11.38
CA TYR A 101 -3.83 6.48 10.33
C TYR A 101 -3.83 5.81 8.97
N PHE A 102 -4.60 6.36 8.03
CA PHE A 102 -4.62 5.93 6.62
C PHE A 102 -4.92 4.43 6.41
N ARG A 103 -5.77 3.83 7.27
CA ARG A 103 -6.13 2.40 7.22
C ARG A 103 -6.60 1.90 5.85
N TYR A 104 -7.29 2.76 5.10
CA TYR A 104 -7.85 2.43 3.78
C TYR A 104 -6.85 2.58 2.62
N LEU A 105 -5.66 3.12 2.90
CA LEU A 105 -4.56 3.15 1.95
C LEU A 105 -3.71 1.89 2.12
N ASN A 106 -3.07 1.43 1.03
CA ASN A 106 -2.14 0.29 1.07
C ASN A 106 -0.87 0.55 1.91
N ARG A 107 -0.78 1.68 2.62
CA ARG A 107 0.36 2.18 3.42
C ARG A 107 -0.12 2.83 4.73
N PRO A 108 -0.69 2.04 5.67
CA PRO A 108 -1.14 2.58 6.94
C PRO A 108 0.05 3.08 7.77
N GLN A 109 -0.25 4.00 8.69
CA GLN A 109 0.71 4.52 9.65
C GLN A 109 0.22 4.20 11.06
N TYR A 110 1.09 3.60 11.86
CA TYR A 110 0.80 3.18 13.22
C TYR A 110 1.49 4.10 14.21
N LEU A 111 0.75 4.53 15.23
CA LEU A 111 1.35 5.12 16.42
C LEU A 111 1.51 4.00 17.44
N ILE A 112 2.75 3.66 17.77
CA ILE A 112 3.09 2.58 18.70
C ILE A 112 3.64 3.23 19.97
N ALA A 113 3.06 2.91 21.11
CA ALA A 113 3.50 3.35 22.42
C ALA A 113 4.11 2.20 23.22
N ASP A 114 5.25 2.46 23.86
CA ASP A 114 5.84 1.58 24.86
C ASP A 114 6.00 2.32 26.20
N ARG A 115 6.63 1.68 27.20
CA ARG A 115 6.85 2.31 28.52
C ARG A 115 7.75 3.55 28.47
N SER A 116 8.48 3.77 27.38
CA SER A 116 9.44 4.87 27.21
C SER A 116 8.88 6.07 26.45
N GLY A 117 7.88 5.84 25.59
CA GLY A 117 7.24 6.88 24.80
C GLY A 117 6.52 6.33 23.57
N GLU A 118 6.30 7.19 22.58
CA GLU A 118 5.58 6.89 21.35
C GLU A 118 6.49 7.01 20.12
N VAL A 119 6.21 6.18 19.10
CA VAL A 119 6.89 6.24 17.81
C VAL A 119 5.89 6.01 16.68
N SER A 120 6.05 6.78 15.61
CA SER A 120 5.25 6.65 14.40
C SER A 120 5.93 5.71 13.40
N VAL A 121 5.28 4.60 13.08
CA VAL A 121 5.73 3.62 12.09
C VAL A 121 4.87 3.72 10.83
N LYS A 122 5.49 4.15 9.73
CA LYS A 122 4.82 4.20 8.42
C LYS A 122 5.12 2.92 7.65
N MET A 123 4.07 2.20 7.25
CA MET A 123 4.23 1.01 6.43
C MET A 123 4.39 1.38 4.96
N PHE A 124 5.23 0.62 4.26
CA PHE A 124 5.38 0.73 2.81
C PHE A 124 4.51 -0.27 2.04
N THR A 125 4.05 -1.31 2.72
CA THR A 125 3.14 -2.34 2.22
C THR A 125 2.03 -2.61 3.23
N SER A 126 0.95 -3.23 2.78
CA SER A 126 -0.09 -3.66 3.70
C SER A 126 0.43 -4.77 4.62
N PRO A 127 0.15 -4.72 5.94
CA PRO A 127 0.51 -5.80 6.84
C PRO A 127 -0.19 -7.10 6.42
N ALA A 128 0.52 -8.21 6.67
CA ALA A 128 0.05 -9.57 6.42
C ALA A 128 -1.23 -9.89 7.20
#